data_AF-A0A3Q9XQ28-F1
#
_entry.id   AF-A0A3Q9XQ28-F1
#
_cell.length_a   1.000
_cell.length_b   1.000
_cell.length_c   1.000
_cell.angle_alpha   90.00
_cell.angle_beta   90.00
_cell.angle_gamma   90.00
#
_symmetry.space_group_name_H-M   'P 1'
#
loop_
_entity.id
_entity.type
_entity.pdbx_description
1 polymer ?
#
loop_
_entity_poly.entity_id
_entity_poly.type
_entity_poly.pdbx_seq_one_letter_code
_entity_poly.pdbx_strand_id
1 'polypeptide(L)'
;MKNLKGEHTQAKPPSYHDQLSHLNRISGQLEGIKKMIKEERYCPEILTQLRAIRSAIKSIERRILDNHLSSCVTEACLSQNQEEQKKKIEEIRILIKRFD
;
A
#
# COMPACT_ATOMS: atom_id res chain seq x y z
N MET A 1 13.33 29.10 17.35
CA MET A 1 13.06 27.72 16.92
C MET A 1 12.11 27.80 15.73
N LYS A 2 12.60 27.57 14.51
CA LYS A 2 11.86 27.89 13.28
C LYS A 2 10.79 26.83 12.99
N ASN A 3 9.55 27.29 12.83
CA ASN A 3 8.40 26.53 12.37
C ASN A 3 8.62 26.04 10.93
N LEU A 4 8.57 24.73 10.73
CA LEU A 4 8.57 24.07 9.41
C LEU A 4 7.13 23.82 8.95
N LYS A 5 6.33 24.88 8.79
CA LYS A 5 5.09 24.80 8.03
C LYS A 5 5.42 25.11 6.57
N GLY A 6 5.93 24.10 5.87
CA GLY A 6 5.94 24.08 4.40
C GLY A 6 4.52 23.78 3.93
N GLU A 7 3.86 24.77 3.38
CA GLU A 7 2.61 24.61 2.64
C GLU A 7 2.89 23.75 1.39
N HIS A 8 2.69 22.45 1.51
CA HIS A 8 2.67 21.54 0.37
C HIS A 8 1.24 21.48 -0.15
N THR A 9 1.02 22.02 -1.35
CA THR A 9 -0.22 21.90 -2.11
C THR A 9 -0.58 20.42 -2.20
N GLN A 10 -1.58 19.99 -1.43
CA GLN A 10 -2.02 18.59 -1.40
C GLN A 10 -2.69 18.26 -2.73
N ALA A 11 -1.95 17.65 -3.65
CA ALA A 11 -2.55 16.87 -4.72
C ALA A 11 -3.51 15.86 -4.06
N LYS A 12 -4.73 15.74 -4.58
CA LYS A 12 -5.73 14.81 -4.05
C LYS A 12 -5.10 13.40 -4.05
N PRO A 13 -4.96 12.74 -2.88
CA PRO A 13 -4.35 11.42 -2.84
C PRO A 13 -5.13 10.45 -3.73
N PRO A 14 -4.44 9.50 -4.40
CA PRO A 14 -5.13 8.47 -5.18
C PRO A 14 -6.19 7.78 -4.32
N SER A 15 -7.35 7.51 -4.89
CA SER A 15 -8.37 6.72 -4.19
C SER A 15 -7.93 5.25 -4.15
N TYR A 16 -7.90 4.66 -2.97
CA TYR A 16 -7.61 3.24 -2.75
C TYR A 16 -8.84 2.45 -2.31
N HIS A 17 -10.04 3.00 -2.53
CA HIS A 17 -11.31 2.39 -2.12
C HIS A 17 -11.52 1.00 -2.72
N ASP A 18 -10.95 0.74 -3.91
CA ASP A 18 -10.99 -0.55 -4.59
C ASP A 18 -10.33 -1.67 -3.77
N GLN A 19 -9.35 -1.34 -2.91
CA GLN A 19 -8.68 -2.29 -2.03
C GLN A 19 -9.50 -2.72 -0.81
N LEU A 20 -10.57 -2.00 -0.46
CA LEU A 20 -11.44 -2.35 0.69
C LEU A 20 -12.04 -3.75 0.53
N SER A 21 -12.42 -4.12 -0.69
CA SER A 21 -12.96 -5.46 -0.98
C SER A 21 -11.95 -6.58 -0.67
N HIS A 22 -10.66 -6.37 -1.00
CA HIS A 22 -9.59 -7.31 -0.71
C HIS A 22 -9.28 -7.39 0.79
N LEU A 23 -9.29 -6.25 1.48
CA LEU A 23 -9.11 -6.20 2.94
C LEU A 23 -10.25 -6.94 3.67
N ASN A 24 -11.50 -6.75 3.24
CA ASN A 24 -12.64 -7.46 3.80
C ASN A 24 -12.50 -8.98 3.63
N ARG A 25 -12.01 -9.44 2.46
CA ARG A 25 -11.71 -10.86 2.23
C ARG A 25 -10.63 -11.38 3.17
N ILE A 26 -9.55 -10.62 3.37
CA ILE A 26 -8.46 -10.99 4.30
C ILE A 26 -8.99 -11.08 5.74
N SER A 27 -9.83 -10.14 6.18
CA SER A 27 -10.48 -10.19 7.49
C SER A 27 -11.31 -11.47 7.65
N GLY A 28 -12.07 -11.87 6.64
CA GLY A 28 -12.80 -13.14 6.65
C GLY A 28 -11.88 -14.36 6.74
N GLN A 29 -10.74 -14.34 6.05
CA GLN A 29 -9.73 -15.41 6.14
C GLN A 29 -9.11 -15.48 7.55
N LEU A 30 -8.83 -14.34 8.19
CA LEU A 30 -8.34 -14.28 9.56
C LEU A 30 -9.34 -14.90 10.54
N GLU A 31 -10.62 -14.59 10.42
CA GLU A 31 -11.67 -15.22 11.24
C GLU A 31 -11.75 -16.74 11.00
N GLY A 32 -11.60 -17.17 9.75
CA GLY A 32 -11.50 -18.60 9.40
C GLY A 32 -10.33 -19.28 10.11
N ILE A 33 -9.15 -18.67 10.12
CA ILE A 33 -7.96 -19.21 10.80
C ILE A 33 -8.18 -19.28 12.31
N LYS A 34 -8.77 -18.25 12.93
CA LYS A 34 -9.12 -18.30 14.36
C LYS A 34 -10.01 -19.50 14.70
N LYS A 35 -10.97 -19.82 13.82
CA LYS A 35 -11.83 -21.01 13.96
C LYS A 35 -11.02 -22.30 13.80
N MET A 36 -10.14 -22.39 12.79
CA MET A 36 -9.27 -23.56 12.60
C MET A 36 -8.39 -23.85 13.82
N ILE A 37 -7.87 -22.81 14.47
CA ILE A 37 -7.07 -22.95 15.69
C ILE A 37 -7.93 -23.47 16.85
N LYS A 38 -9.13 -22.91 17.04
CA LYS A 38 -10.08 -23.38 18.07
C LYS A 38 -10.54 -24.83 17.87
N GLU A 39 -10.58 -25.27 16.61
CA GLU A 39 -10.91 -26.64 16.21
C GLU A 39 -9.69 -27.58 16.21
N GLU A 40 -8.51 -27.12 16.66
CA GLU A 40 -7.26 -27.90 16.69
C GLU A 40 -6.91 -28.55 15.34
N ARG A 41 -7.17 -27.83 14.23
CA ARG A 41 -6.90 -28.36 12.89
C ARG A 41 -5.43 -28.60 12.64
N TYR A 42 -5.17 -29.51 11.69
CA TYR A 42 -3.83 -29.92 11.31
C TYR A 42 -2.95 -28.74 10.89
N CYS A 43 -1.78 -28.61 11.52
CA CYS A 43 -0.92 -27.43 11.41
C CYS A 43 -0.60 -26.99 9.97
N PRO A 44 -0.29 -27.88 9.02
CA PRO A 44 -0.02 -27.50 7.63
C PRO A 44 -1.18 -26.77 6.93
N GLU A 45 -2.43 -27.05 7.29
CA GLU A 45 -3.60 -26.35 6.75
C GLU A 45 -3.65 -24.91 7.23
N ILE A 46 -3.43 -24.69 8.53
CA ILE A 46 -3.39 -23.35 9.15
C ILE A 46 -2.24 -22.54 8.52
N LEU A 47 -1.05 -23.14 8.39
CA LEU A 47 0.10 -22.50 7.75
C LEU A 47 -0.18 -22.14 6.29
N THR A 48 -0.92 -22.99 5.57
CA THR A 48 -1.32 -22.70 4.18
C THR A 48 -2.24 -21.49 4.10
N GLN A 49 -3.22 -21.37 5.00
CA GLN A 49 -4.12 -20.21 5.04
C GLN A 49 -3.39 -18.91 5.43
N LEU A 50 -2.47 -18.97 6.40
CA LEU A 50 -1.62 -17.82 6.75
C LEU A 50 -0.76 -17.36 5.56
N ARG A 51 -0.20 -18.31 4.79
CA ARG A 51 0.55 -17.98 3.57
C ARG A 51 -0.34 -17.31 2.51
N ALA A 52 -1.59 -17.77 2.36
CA ALA A 52 -2.54 -17.16 1.44
C ALA A 52 -2.85 -15.70 1.82
N ILE A 53 -3.06 -15.42 3.10
CA ILE A 53 -3.24 -14.05 3.61
C ILE A 53 -2.01 -13.19 3.32
N ARG A 54 -0.80 -13.69 3.62
CA ARG A 54 0.43 -12.96 3.35
C ARG A 54 0.58 -12.60 1.87
N SER A 55 0.25 -13.52 0.96
CA SER A 55 0.27 -13.25 -0.48
C SER A 55 -0.78 -12.22 -0.89
N ALA A 56 -1.97 -12.24 -0.28
CA ALA A 56 -3.02 -11.26 -0.55
C ALA A 56 -2.61 -9.85 -0.08
N ILE A 57 -2.02 -9.73 1.11
CA ILE A 57 -1.49 -8.45 1.62
C ILE A 57 -0.43 -7.90 0.67
N LYS A 58 0.55 -8.71 0.25
CA LYS A 58 1.57 -8.31 -0.73
C LYS A 58 0.96 -7.82 -2.04
N SER A 59 -0.13 -8.44 -2.50
CA SER A 59 -0.83 -7.97 -3.70
C SER A 59 -1.48 -6.60 -3.50
N ILE A 60 -2.04 -6.32 -2.32
CA ILE A 60 -2.64 -5.02 -2.01
C ILE A 60 -1.55 -3.95 -1.94
N GLU A 61 -0.45 -4.22 -1.23
CA GLU A 61 0.71 -3.32 -1.15
C GLU A 61 1.19 -2.92 -2.55
N ARG A 62 1.38 -3.90 -3.44
CA ARG A 62 1.80 -3.66 -4.82
C ARG A 62 0.81 -2.81 -5.60
N ARG A 63 -0.51 -3.07 -5.48
CA ARG A 63 -1.55 -2.28 -6.17
C ARG A 63 -1.57 -0.82 -5.70
N ILE A 64 -1.44 -0.60 -4.39
CA ILE A 64 -1.38 0.75 -3.81
C ILE A 64 -0.14 1.48 -4.34
N LEU A 65 1.02 0.81 -4.32
CA LEU A 65 2.27 1.35 -4.83
C LEU A 65 2.17 1.69 -6.33
N ASP A 66 1.70 0.75 -7.16
CA ASP A 66 1.54 0.94 -8.61
C ASP A 66 0.61 2.14 -8.91
N ASN A 67 -0.50 2.27 -8.19
CA ASN A 67 -1.43 3.40 -8.34
C ASN A 67 -0.78 4.73 -7.96
N HIS A 68 -0.04 4.77 -6.85
CA HIS A 68 0.66 5.97 -6.41
C HIS A 68 1.77 6.37 -7.41
N LEU A 69 2.60 5.42 -7.84
CA LEU A 69 3.65 5.65 -8.82
C LEU A 69 3.07 6.17 -10.13
N SER A 70 1.98 5.58 -10.62
CA SER A 70 1.33 6.02 -11.86
C SER A 70 0.84 7.47 -11.77
N SER A 71 0.22 7.86 -10.66
CA SER A 71 -0.23 9.25 -10.44
C SER A 71 0.95 10.20 -10.29
N CYS A 72 1.88 9.89 -9.39
CA CYS A 72 2.98 10.78 -9.02
C CYS A 72 3.97 11.00 -10.18
N VAL A 73 4.28 9.95 -10.96
CA VAL A 73 5.10 10.06 -12.17
C VAL A 73 4.40 10.91 -13.22
N THR A 74 3.11 10.66 -13.48
CA THR A 74 2.33 11.43 -14.47
C THR A 74 2.32 12.91 -14.10
N GLU A 75 2.07 13.24 -12.83
CA GLU A 75 2.09 14.62 -12.37
C GLU A 75 3.47 15.27 -12.43
N ALA A 76 4.54 14.52 -12.12
CA ALA A 76 5.90 15.02 -12.27
C ALA A 76 6.20 15.34 -13.73
N CYS A 77 5.86 14.45 -14.67
CA CYS A 77 6.07 14.69 -16.10
C CYS A 77 5.25 15.87 -16.65
N LEU A 78 4.06 16.13 -16.11
CA LEU A 78 3.19 17.22 -16.55
C LEU A 78 3.50 18.57 -15.88
N SER A 79 4.24 18.59 -14.78
CA SER A 79 4.60 19.85 -14.11
C SER A 79 5.55 20.68 -14.98
N GLN A 80 5.28 21.98 -15.09
CA GLN A 80 6.18 22.93 -15.76
C GLN A 80 7.26 23.50 -14.83
N ASN A 81 7.27 23.08 -13.55
CA ASN A 81 8.22 23.57 -12.54
C ASN A 81 9.27 22.51 -12.22
N GLN A 82 10.52 22.76 -12.63
CA GLN A 82 11.64 21.84 -12.40
C GLN A 82 11.88 21.49 -10.92
N GLU A 83 11.61 22.41 -10.00
CA GLU A 83 11.78 22.16 -8.57
C GLU A 83 10.69 21.21 -8.03
N GLU A 84 9.47 21.35 -8.54
CA GLU A 84 8.36 20.43 -8.21
C GLU A 84 8.62 19.03 -8.76
N GLN A 85 9.13 18.93 -9.99
CA GLN A 85 9.53 17.65 -10.60
C GLN A 85 10.57 16.92 -9.74
N LYS A 86 11.64 17.62 -9.31
CA LYS A 86 12.69 17.04 -8.47
C LYS A 86 12.15 16.53 -7.14
N LYS A 87 11.23 17.28 -6.50
CA LYS A 87 10.59 16.87 -5.26
C LYS A 87 9.77 15.59 -5.42
N LYS A 88 8.94 15.50 -6.46
CA LYS A 88 8.13 14.29 -6.72
C LYS A 88 8.99 13.07 -7.02
N ILE A 89 10.09 13.24 -7.76
CA ILE A 89 11.06 12.16 -8.02
C ILE A 89 11.72 11.69 -6.71
N GLU A 90 12.08 12.61 -5.81
CA GLU A 90 12.67 12.23 -4.51
C GLU A 90 11.66 11.49 -3.62
N GLU A 91 10.40 11.91 -3.62
CA GLU A 91 9.32 11.22 -2.90
C GLU A 91 9.17 9.76 -3.40
N ILE A 92 9.13 9.55 -4.71
CA ILE A 92 9.10 8.22 -5.33
C ILE A 92 10.32 7.39 -4.91
N ARG A 93 11.52 7.98 -4.93
CA ARG A 93 12.77 7.30 -4.52
C ARG A 93 12.70 6.84 -3.06
N ILE A 94 12.22 7.68 -2.15
CA ILE A 94 12.06 7.34 -0.74
C ILE A 94 11.04 6.21 -0.58
N LEU A 95 9.94 6.26 -1.34
CA LEU A 95 8.89 5.25 -1.28
C LEU A 95 9.43 3.89 -1.71
N ILE A 96 10.08 3.78 -2.86
CA ILE A 96 10.65 2.51 -3.37
C ILE A 96 11.63 1.91 -2.35
N LYS A 97 12.54 2.73 -1.78
CA LYS A 97 13.50 2.27 -0.75
C LYS A 97 12.86 1.69 0.52
N ARG A 98 11.61 2.04 0.83
CA ARG A 98 10.90 1.53 2.00
C ARG A 98 10.18 0.20 1.71
N PHE A 99 9.93 -0.11 0.43
CA PHE A 99 9.17 -1.29 -0.01
C PHE A 99 10.04 -2.38 -0.67
N ASP A 100 11.31 -2.10 -0.99
CA ASP A 100 12.37 -3.09 -1.27
C ASP A 100 12.92 -3.73 0.02
#